data_AF-A0A2N4SUG0-F1
#
_entry.id   AF-A0A2N4SUG0-F1
#
_cell.length_a   1.000
_cell.length_b   1.000
_cell.length_c   1.000
_cell.angle_alpha   90.00
_cell.angle_beta   90.00
_cell.angle_gamma   90.00
#
_symmetry.space_group_name_H-M   'P 1'
#
loop_
_entity.id
_entity.type
_entity.pdbx_description
1 polymer ?
#
loop_
_entity_poly.entity_id
_entity_poly.type
_entity_poly.pdbx_seq_one_letter_code
_entity_poly.pdbx_strand_id
1 'polypeptide(L)' 'MAGQTTPESHDANHQPDASDILENKLTQLQSLLSCCYGDEGEWFEAIGPRHRDNIMWIATDLADEAKQLFQRMKEH' A
#
# COMPACT_ATOMS: atom_id res chain seq x y z
N MET A 1 -23.84 6.16 36.66
CA MET A 1 -24.12 5.92 35.23
C MET A 1 -22.97 6.55 34.46
N ALA A 2 -21.98 5.75 34.05
CA ALA A 2 -20.81 6.24 33.33
C ALA A 2 -21.15 6.28 31.83
N GLY A 3 -21.01 7.46 31.23
CA GLY A 3 -21.23 7.70 29.82
C GLY A 3 -20.25 6.89 28.98
N GLN A 4 -20.80 6.03 28.14
CA GLN A 4 -20.06 5.27 27.14
C GLN A 4 -19.65 6.24 26.03
N THR A 5 -18.36 6.54 25.92
CA THR A 5 -17.79 7.18 24.74
C THR A 5 -17.79 6.13 23.63
N THR A 6 -18.83 6.16 22.81
CA THR A 6 -18.88 5.44 21.54
C THR A 6 -17.69 5.91 20.69
N PRO A 7 -16.83 5.01 20.18
CA PRO A 7 -15.86 5.40 19.18
C PRO A 7 -16.63 5.89 17.95
N GLU A 8 -16.29 7.10 17.49
CA GLU A 8 -16.83 7.65 16.25
C GLU A 8 -16.53 6.64 15.14
N SER A 9 -17.61 6.06 14.59
CA SER A 9 -17.54 5.20 13.43
C SER A 9 -16.90 6.02 12.32
N HIS A 10 -15.65 5.71 11.99
CA HIS A 10 -15.07 6.12 10.73
C HIS A 10 -16.09 5.79 9.63
N ASP A 11 -16.38 6.80 8.82
CA ASP A 11 -17.45 6.88 7.84
C ASP A 11 -17.58 5.58 7.03
N ALA A 12 -18.48 4.69 7.45
CA ALA A 12 -18.70 3.38 6.82
C ALA A 12 -19.39 3.50 5.45
N ASN A 13 -19.56 4.71 4.94
CA ASN A 13 -20.23 5.03 3.69
C ASN A 13 -19.35 5.80 2.69
N HIS A 14 -18.07 6.06 3.01
CA HIS A 14 -17.11 6.58 2.04
C HIS A 14 -16.67 5.46 1.10
N GLN A 15 -17.26 5.43 -0.11
CA GLN A 15 -16.70 4.62 -1.19
C GLN A 15 -15.39 5.31 -1.62
N PRO A 16 -14.24 4.62 -1.54
CA PRO A 16 -12.95 5.24 -1.84
C PRO A 16 -12.94 5.71 -3.30
N ASP A 17 -12.52 6.96 -3.49
CA ASP A 17 -12.36 7.53 -4.83
C ASP A 17 -11.03 7.08 -5.47
N ALA A 18 -10.79 7.48 -6.72
CA ALA A 18 -9.59 7.07 -7.44
C ALA A 18 -8.29 7.56 -6.77
N SER A 19 -8.34 8.71 -6.08
CA SER A 19 -7.21 9.24 -5.32
C SER A 19 -6.96 8.42 -4.07
N ASP A 20 -8.01 8.05 -3.32
CA ASP A 20 -7.89 7.18 -2.14
C ASP A 20 -7.26 5.82 -2.50
N ILE A 21 -7.70 5.24 -3.61
CA ILE A 21 -7.18 3.96 -4.09
C ILE A 21 -5.71 4.10 -4.51
N LEU A 22 -5.36 5.19 -5.19
CA LEU A 22 -3.97 5.47 -5.59
C LEU A 22 -3.06 5.65 -4.37
N GLU A 23 -3.48 6.43 -3.38
CA GLU A 23 -2.73 6.65 -2.14
C GLU A 23 -2.50 5.33 -1.39
N ASN A 24 -3.53 4.49 -1.29
CA ASN A 24 -3.41 3.17 -0.68
C ASN A 24 -2.41 2.27 -1.44
N LYS A 25 -2.43 2.28 -2.77
CA LYS A 25 -1.49 1.49 -3.59
C LYS A 25 -0.05 1.99 -3.42
N LEU A 26 0.16 3.30 -3.39
CA LEU A 26 1.48 3.88 -3.15
C LEU A 26 2.00 3.57 -1.74
N THR A 27 1.11 3.59 -0.74
CA THR A 27 1.45 3.22 0.65
C THR A 27 1.86 1.74 0.76
N GLN A 28 1.15 0.85 0.06
CA GLN A 28 1.50 -0.57 -0.01
C GLN A 28 2.86 -0.78 -0.70
N LEU A 29 3.10 -0.09 -1.82
CA LEU A 29 4.38 -0.15 -2.52
C LEU A 29 5.52 0.37 -1.63
N GLN A 30 5.33 1.49 -0.94
CA GLN A 30 6.32 2.04 -0.02
C GLN A 30 6.62 1.09 1.14
N SER A 31 5.60 0.50 1.75
CA SER A 31 5.75 -0.46 2.85
C SER A 31 6.45 -1.74 2.39
N LEU A 32 6.18 -2.20 1.17
CA LEU A 32 6.86 -3.35 0.60
C LEU A 32 8.34 -3.06 0.33
N LEU A 33 8.64 -1.87 -0.20
CA LEU A 33 10.01 -1.46 -0.49
C LEU A 33 10.82 -1.16 0.77
N SER A 34 10.18 -0.72 1.87
CA SER A 34 10.89 -0.49 3.14
C SER A 34 11.54 -1.76 3.66
N CYS A 35 10.95 -2.93 3.39
CA CYS A 35 11.57 -4.20 3.74
C CYS A 35 12.90 -4.44 3.02
N CYS A 36 13.17 -3.76 1.91
CA CYS A 36 14.38 -3.94 1.11
C CYS A 36 15.56 -3.07 1.57
N TYR A 37 15.38 -2.15 2.52
CA TYR A 37 16.42 -1.22 2.97
C TYR A 37 16.33 -0.90 4.47
N GLY A 38 17.40 -0.34 5.05
CA GLY A 38 17.45 -0.05 6.50
C GLY A 38 17.59 -1.30 7.36
N ASP A 39 17.12 -1.24 8.61
CA ASP A 39 17.19 -2.37 9.57
C ASP A 39 16.46 -3.64 9.08
N GLU A 40 15.51 -3.49 8.14
CA GLU A 40 14.82 -4.62 7.50
C GLU A 40 15.61 -5.22 6.32
N GLY A 41 16.69 -4.57 5.86
CA GLY A 41 17.53 -5.04 4.77
C GLY A 41 18.22 -6.38 5.07
N GLU A 42 18.57 -6.65 6.33
CA GLU A 42 19.11 -7.96 6.73
C GLU A 42 18.06 -9.08 6.58
N TRP A 43 16.78 -8.78 6.83
CA TRP A 43 15.70 -9.72 6.61
C TRP A 43 15.51 -9.99 5.11
N PHE A 44 15.51 -8.95 4.28
CA PHE A 44 15.41 -9.11 2.82
C PHE A 44 16.59 -9.91 2.26
N GLU A 45 17.79 -9.75 2.83
CA GLU A 45 18.91 -10.59 2.47
C GLU A 45 18.72 -12.06 2.95
N ALA A 46 18.13 -12.27 4.13
CA ALA A 46 17.94 -13.61 4.69
C ALA A 46 16.82 -14.45 4.01
N ILE A 47 15.79 -13.84 3.42
CA ILE A 47 14.64 -14.56 2.83
C ILE A 47 14.99 -15.34 1.56
N GLY A 48 16.17 -15.12 0.98
CA GLY A 48 16.66 -15.85 -0.18
C GLY A 48 16.05 -15.43 -1.52
N PRO A 49 16.69 -15.84 -2.63
CA PRO A 49 16.50 -15.22 -3.94
C PRO A 49 15.07 -15.34 -4.48
N ARG A 50 14.41 -16.50 -4.33
CA ARG A 50 13.03 -16.69 -4.79
C ARG A 50 12.05 -15.75 -4.11
N HIS A 51 12.19 -15.51 -2.81
CA HIS A 51 11.29 -14.62 -2.09
C HIS A 51 11.56 -13.15 -2.46
N ARG A 52 12.82 -12.79 -2.70
CA ARG A 52 13.18 -11.46 -3.23
C ARG A 52 12.60 -11.22 -4.63
N ASP A 53 12.68 -12.21 -5.52
CA ASP A 53 12.10 -12.12 -6.86
C ASP A 53 10.59 -11.90 -6.79
N ASN A 54 9.90 -12.62 -5.89
CA ASN A 54 8.46 -12.43 -5.67
C ASN A 54 8.14 -11.02 -5.14
N ILE A 55 8.93 -10.49 -4.20
CA ILE A 55 8.76 -9.12 -3.70
C ILE A 55 8.91 -8.10 -4.83
N MET A 56 9.95 -8.25 -5.67
CA MET A 56 10.13 -7.35 -6.81
C MET A 56 9.03 -7.47 -7.86
N TRP A 57 8.50 -8.67 -8.07
CA TRP A 57 7.34 -8.88 -8.93
C TRP A 57 6.10 -8.15 -8.39
N ILE A 58 5.79 -8.27 -7.10
CA ILE A 58 4.67 -7.56 -6.46
C ILE A 58 4.87 -6.04 -6.51
N ALA A 59 6.09 -5.55 -6.26
CA ALA A 59 6.39 -4.14 -6.34
C ALA A 59 6.16 -3.57 -7.75
N THR A 60 6.52 -4.35 -8.77
CA THR A 60 6.29 -3.99 -10.19
C THR A 60 4.80 -3.92 -10.49
N ASP A 61 4.02 -4.91 -10.06
CA ASP A 61 2.57 -4.96 -10.25
C ASP A 61 1.86 -3.77 -9.58
N LEU A 62 2.19 -3.47 -8.32
CA LEU A 62 1.67 -2.31 -7.60
C LEU A 62 2.02 -0.98 -8.29
N ALA A 63 3.22 -0.85 -8.83
CA ALA A 63 3.64 0.35 -9.56
C ALA A 63 2.85 0.53 -10.88
N ASP A 64 2.60 -0.56 -11.61
CA ASP A 64 1.80 -0.55 -12.83
C ASP A 64 0.33 -0.21 -12.54
N GLU A 65 -0.25 -0.76 -11.48
CA GLU A 65 -1.61 -0.41 -11.04
C GLU A 65 -1.71 1.06 -10.65
N ALA A 66 -0.76 1.56 -9.85
CA ALA A 66 -0.71 2.97 -9.45
C ALA A 66 -0.59 3.89 -10.68
N LYS A 67 0.26 3.54 -11.65
CA LYS A 67 0.39 4.27 -12.91
C LYS A 67 -0.93 4.29 -13.70
N GLN A 68 -1.61 3.16 -13.82
CA GLN A 68 -2.90 3.10 -14.51
C GLN A 68 -3.97 3.94 -13.83
N LEU A 69 -4.07 3.88 -12.50
CA LEU A 69 -4.99 4.72 -11.73
C LEU A 69 -4.70 6.20 -11.95
N PHE A 70 -3.43 6.60 -11.86
CA PHE A 70 -3.01 7.98 -12.10
C PHE A 70 -3.37 8.46 -13.52
N GLN A 71 -3.21 7.63 -14.57
CA GLN A 71 -3.62 8.03 -15.92
C GLN A 71 -5.14 8.18 -16.04
N ARG A 72 -5.92 7.26 -15.48
CA ARG A 72 -7.40 7.37 -15.48
C ARG A 72 -7.88 8.65 -14.81
N MET A 73 -7.20 9.09 -13.74
CA MET A 73 -7.52 10.35 -13.06
C MET A 73 -7.21 11.59 -13.91
N LYS A 74 -6.26 11.51 -14.85
CA LYS A 74 -5.91 12.63 -15.74
C LYS A 74 -6.81 12.75 -16.98
N GLU A 75 -7.51 11.67 -17.32
CA GLU A 75 -8.40 11.60 -18.49
C GLU A 75 -9.82 12.08 -18.19
N HIS A 76 -10.11 12.42 -16.93
CA HIS A 76 -11.35 13.00 -16.41
C HIS A 76 -11.17 14.47 -16.01
#